data_AF-A0A838VGW0-F1
#
_entry.id   AF-A0A838VGW0-F1
#
_cell.length_a   1.000
_cell.length_b   1.000
_cell.length_c   1.000
_cell.angle_alpha   90.00
_cell.angle_beta   90.00
_cell.angle_gamma   90.00
#
_symmetry.space_group_name_H-M   'P 1'
#
loop_
_entity.id
_entity.type
_entity.pdbx_description
1 polymer ?
#
loop_
_entity_poly.entity_id
_entity_poly.type
_entity_poly.pdbx_seq_one_letter_code
_entity_poly.pdbx_strand_id
1 'polypeptide(L)' 'MANSWWELQILCDPDLEDSIFWRLENFGCRGSASETKGNSCLVKGYLPSGQAQLLDLAALSLQLRQDALTIGLSIP' A
#
# COMPACT_ATOMS: atom_id res chain seq x y z
N MET A 1 0.83 -27.20 -5.42
CA MET A 1 1.09 -25.86 -5.99
C MET A 1 0.75 -24.86 -4.91
N ALA A 2 1.76 -24.30 -4.23
CA ALA A 2 1.51 -23.36 -3.16
C ALA A 2 1.04 -22.05 -3.78
N ASN A 3 -0.16 -21.60 -3.45
CA ASN A 3 -0.58 -20.22 -3.73
C ASN A 3 0.28 -19.32 -2.85
N SER A 4 1.42 -18.87 -3.36
CA SER A 4 2.25 -17.89 -2.67
C SER A 4 1.55 -16.54 -2.76
N TRP A 5 1.33 -15.93 -1.60
CA TRP A 5 0.76 -14.61 -1.44
C TRP A 5 1.80 -13.70 -0.84
N TRP A 6 1.85 -12.47 -1.32
CA TRP A 6 2.58 -11.37 -0.71
C TRP A 6 1.62 -10.55 0.14
N GLU A 7 2.08 -10.18 1.33
CA GLU A 7 1.47 -9.16 2.17
C GLU A 7 2.35 -7.91 2.07
N LEU A 8 1.80 -6.86 1.47
CA LEU A 8 2.37 -5.52 1.51
C LEU A 8 1.96 -4.89 2.84
N GLN A 9 2.91 -4.26 3.54
CA GLN A 9 2.67 -3.53 4.79
C GLN A 9 3.17 -2.10 4.60
N ILE A 10 2.28 -1.13 4.75
CA ILE A 10 2.54 0.28 4.50
C ILE A 10 2.15 1.04 5.76
N LEU A 11 3.12 1.67 6.40
CA LEU A 11 2.90 2.52 7.57
C LEU A 11 2.82 3.98 7.10
N CYS A 12 1.70 4.65 7.36
CA CYS A 12 1.44 5.98 6.87
C CYS A 12 0.73 6.86 7.91
N ASP A 13 0.55 8.13 7.57
CA ASP A 13 -0.39 9.00 8.27
C ASP A 13 -1.84 8.50 8.06
N PRO A 14 -2.73 8.55 9.06
CA PRO A 14 -4.13 8.16 8.89
C PRO A 14 -4.85 8.87 7.73
N ASP A 15 -4.48 10.12 7.43
CA ASP A 15 -5.08 10.88 6.33
C ASP A 15 -4.70 10.34 4.94
N LEU A 16 -3.70 9.44 4.86
CA LEU A 16 -3.30 8.73 3.64
C LEU A 16 -3.99 7.38 3.45
N GLU A 17 -4.74 6.89 4.43
CA GLU A 17 -5.29 5.53 4.43
C GLU A 17 -6.18 5.26 3.21
N ASP A 18 -7.16 6.12 2.95
CA ASP A 18 -8.03 6.04 1.78
C ASP A 18 -7.24 6.10 0.46
N SER A 19 -6.26 7.01 0.37
CA SER A 19 -5.42 7.15 -0.83
C SER A 19 -4.66 5.86 -1.11
N ILE A 20 -4.01 5.29 -0.10
CA ILE A 20 -3.26 4.04 -0.20
C ILE A 20 -4.19 2.88 -0.52
N PHE A 21 -5.38 2.82 0.10
CA PHE A 21 -6.40 1.80 -0.22
C PHE A 21 -6.71 1.79 -1.72
N TRP A 22 -7.05 2.95 -2.30
CA TRP A 22 -7.37 3.05 -3.73
C TRP A 22 -6.17 2.74 -4.62
N ARG A 23 -4.95 3.07 -4.19
CA ARG A 23 -3.72 2.69 -4.92
C ARG A 23 -3.50 1.19 -4.92
N LEU A 24 -3.72 0.51 -3.80
CA LEU A 24 -3.62 -0.95 -3.69
C LEU A 24 -4.69 -1.65 -4.53
N GLU A 25 -5.93 -1.14 -4.53
CA GLU A 25 -7.00 -1.67 -5.37
C GLU A 25 -6.65 -1.55 -6.86
N ASN A 26 -6.21 -0.37 -7.30
CA ASN A 26 -5.79 -0.14 -8.69
C ASN A 26 -4.54 -0.94 -9.08
N PHE A 27 -3.64 -1.21 -8.14
CA PHE A 27 -2.46 -2.06 -8.34
C PHE A 27 -2.84 -3.54 -8.53
N GLY A 28 -4.04 -3.95 -8.14
CA GLY A 28 -4.54 -5.32 -8.31
C GLY A 28 -4.47 -6.18 -7.05
N CYS A 29 -4.34 -5.58 -5.86
CA CYS A 29 -4.49 -6.32 -4.61
C CYS A 29 -5.88 -6.96 -4.52
N ARG A 30 -5.94 -8.20 -4.03
CA ARG A 30 -7.20 -8.97 -3.90
C ARG A 30 -7.88 -8.79 -2.55
N GLY A 31 -7.32 -7.94 -1.71
CA GLY A 31 -7.84 -7.56 -0.41
C GLY A 31 -6.89 -6.58 0.25
N SER A 32 -7.45 -5.76 1.13
CA SER A 32 -6.71 -4.82 1.95
C SER A 32 -7.29 -4.80 3.36
N ALA A 33 -6.47 -4.40 4.32
CA ALA A 33 -6.87 -4.18 5.70
C ALA A 33 -6.11 -2.98 6.25
N SER A 34 -6.79 -2.08 6.94
CA SER A 34 -6.17 -0.95 7.60
C SER A 34 -6.31 -1.06 9.11
N GLU A 35 -5.29 -0.62 9.84
CA GLU A 35 -5.29 -0.56 11.29
C GLU A 35 -4.72 0.80 11.75
N THR A 36 -5.58 1.66 12.28
CA THR A 36 -5.17 2.96 12.83
C THR A 36 -4.77 2.82 14.30
N LYS A 37 -3.53 3.22 14.61
CA LYS A 37 -2.97 3.25 15.96
C LYS A 37 -2.47 4.65 16.28
N GLY A 38 -3.33 5.43 16.94
CA GLY A 38 -3.03 6.82 17.31
C GLY A 38 -2.80 7.69 16.08
N ASN A 39 -1.59 8.23 15.95
CA ASN A 39 -1.18 9.12 14.85
C ASN A 39 -0.57 8.38 13.64
N SER A 40 -0.80 7.06 13.53
CA SER A 40 -0.28 6.26 12.42
C SER A 40 -1.32 5.25 11.97
N CYS A 41 -1.29 4.89 10.70
CA CYS A 41 -2.12 3.86 10.11
C CYS A 41 -1.25 2.81 9.42
N LEU A 42 -1.52 1.55 9.69
CA LEU A 42 -0.91 0.43 8.99
C LEU A 42 -1.91 -0.10 7.96
N VAL A 43 -1.62 0.12 6.68
CA VAL A 43 -2.39 -0.44 5.57
C VAL A 43 -1.69 -1.68 5.04
N LYS A 44 -2.47 -2.74 4.87
CA LYS A 44 -2.03 -4.02 4.34
C LYS A 44 -2.70 -4.30 3.01
N GLY A 45 -1.96 -4.84 2.05
CA GLY A 45 -2.47 -5.27 0.76
C GLY A 45 -2.03 -6.69 0.44
N TYR A 46 -2.94 -7.53 -0.04
CA TYR A 46 -2.64 -8.93 -0.36
C TYR A 46 -2.63 -9.16 -1.86
N LEU A 47 -1.52 -9.68 -2.37
CA LEU A 47 -1.31 -9.91 -3.80
C LEU A 47 -0.80 -11.33 -4.06
N PRO A 48 -1.33 -12.06 -5.05
CA PRO A 48 -0.74 -13.32 -5.49
C PRO A 48 0.69 -13.08 -6.04
N SER A 49 1.68 -13.85 -5.60
CA SER A 49 3.11 -13.63 -5.91
C SER A 49 3.48 -13.65 -7.41
N GLY A 50 2.56 -14.06 -8.28
CA GLY A 50 2.75 -14.04 -9.75
C GLY A 50 2.15 -12.81 -10.46
N GLN A 51 1.48 -11.89 -9.74
CA GLN A 51 0.77 -10.75 -10.35
C GLN A 51 1.57 -9.45 -10.37
N ALA A 52 2.70 -9.36 -9.67
CA ALA A 52 3.56 -8.18 -9.67
C ALA A 52 5.04 -8.57 -9.60
N GLN A 53 5.88 -7.78 -10.27
CA GLN A 53 7.33 -7.88 -10.19
C GLN A 53 7.90 -6.88 -9.18
N LEU A 54 9.16 -7.05 -8.81
CA LEU A 54 9.85 -6.13 -7.89
C LEU A 54 9.84 -4.68 -8.40
N LEU A 55 9.91 -4.49 -9.73
CA LEU A 55 9.85 -3.16 -10.34
C LEU A 55 8.48 -2.49 -10.16
N ASP A 56 7.40 -3.27 -10.25
CA ASP A 56 6.04 -2.76 -10.05
C ASP A 56 5.85 -2.31 -8.60
N LEU A 57 6.39 -3.06 -7.64
CA LEU A 57 6.39 -2.68 -6.22
C LEU A 57 7.21 -1.40 -5.96
N ALA A 58 8.33 -1.22 -6.65
CA ALA A 58 9.13 0.01 -6.56
C ALA A 58 8.37 1.22 -7.14
N ALA A 59 7.65 1.02 -8.25
CA ALA A 59 6.81 2.06 -8.84
C ALA A 59 5.64 2.44 -7.91
N LEU A 60 4.98 1.44 -7.31
CA LEU A 60 3.93 1.66 -6.30
C LEU A 60 4.48 2.45 -5.11
N SER A 61 5.61 2.05 -4.55
CA SER A 61 6.29 2.75 -3.46
C SER A 61 6.55 4.22 -3.78
N LEU A 62 7.04 4.51 -4.98
CA LEU A 62 7.32 5.88 -5.41
C LEU A 62 6.02 6.70 -5.51
N GLN A 63 4.95 6.10 -6.03
CA GLN A 63 3.65 6.75 -6.18
C GLN A 63 3.03 7.12 -4.83
N LEU A 64 3.06 6.20 -3.85
CA LEU A 64 2.54 6.48 -2.50
C LEU A 64 3.28 7.64 -1.82
N ARG A 65 4.60 7.72 -2.03
CA ARG A 65 5.41 8.84 -1.52
C ARG A 65 5.06 10.16 -2.20
N GLN A 66 4.80 10.13 -3.51
CA GLN A 66 4.39 11.31 -4.25
C GLN A 66 3.01 11.81 -3.79
N ASP A 67 2.08 10.90 -3.52
CA ASP A 67 0.77 11.24 -2.98
C ASP A 67 0.91 11.96 -1.64
N ALA A 68 1.71 11.42 -0.70
CA ALA A 68 2.02 12.05 0.58
C ALA A 68 2.62 13.46 0.45
N LEU A 69 3.61 13.61 -0.44
CA LEU A 69 4.25 14.91 -0.67
C LEU A 69 3.28 15.95 -1.26
N THR A 70 2.35 15.52 -2.13
CA THR A 70 1.39 16.42 -2.80
C THR A 70 0.41 17.03 -1.80
N ILE A 71 0.10 16.31 -0.72
CA ILE A 71 -0.81 16.77 0.34
C ILE A 71 -0.08 17.22 1.62
N GLY A 72 1.26 17.26 1.61
CA GLY A 72 2.06 17.78 2.71
C GLY A 72 2.14 16.87 3.95
N LEU A 73 1.91 15.57 3.78
CA LEU A 73 1.96 14.57 4.85
C LEU A 73 3.30 13.83 4.90
N SER A 74 3.51 13.07 5.98
CA SER A 74 4.69 12.22 6.13
C SER A 74 4.69 11.10 5.11
N ILE A 75 5.85 10.85 4.50
CA ILE A 75 6.01 9.80 3.50
C ILE A 75 5.89 8.40 4.13
N PRO A 76 5.19 7.46 3.47
CA PRO A 76 5.19 6.04 3.83
C PRO A 76 6.42 5.26 3.32
#